data_AF-A0A2V9MTR3-F1
#
_entry.id   AF-A0A2V9MTR3-F1
#
_cell.length_a   1.000
_cell.length_b   1.000
_cell.length_c   1.000
_cell.angle_alpha   90.00
_cell.angle_beta   90.00
_cell.angle_gamma   90.00
#
_symmetry.space_group_name_H-M   'P 1'
#
loop_
_entity.id
_entity.type
_entity.pdbx_description
1 polymer ?
#
loop_
_entity_poly.entity_id
_entity_poly.type
_entity_poly.pdbx_seq_one_letter_code
_entity_poly.pdbx_strand_id
1 'polypeptide(L)'
;MDKRKVIARKVDGQILKGYMETIPDLANTDTVTLLSLTEEKVKIPKTQMKALFFVRKFSGNKEYSEVKFFESQPRIDGLWVRLTFYDAELIEGIVANSIQFLIEDGFYLKPPDPNSNNRLMYVVKAALKEFTVLGVQYSKGSIADYEKLRQAKTSSNDPRRQ
;
A
#
# COMPACT_ATOMS: atom_id res chain seq x y z
N MET A 1 3.02 23.90 -6.13
CA MET A 1 2.69 22.59 -5.51
C MET A 1 3.88 21.67 -5.66
N ASP A 2 4.27 20.96 -4.60
CA ASP A 2 5.42 20.05 -4.65
C ASP A 2 5.05 18.77 -5.41
N LYS A 3 5.81 18.44 -6.47
CA LYS A 3 5.56 17.28 -7.32
C LYS A 3 6.03 16.01 -6.60
N ARG A 4 5.18 14.98 -6.55
CA ARG A 4 5.55 13.68 -5.96
C ARG A 4 6.44 12.92 -6.92
N LYS A 5 7.62 12.49 -6.46
CA LYS A 5 8.51 11.63 -7.26
C LYS A 5 7.95 10.21 -7.29
N VAL A 6 7.83 9.65 -8.48
CA VAL A 6 7.32 8.30 -8.69
C VAL A 6 8.25 7.46 -9.56
N ILE A 7 8.27 6.16 -9.28
CA ILE A 7 8.91 5.15 -10.12
C ILE A 7 7.83 4.15 -10.50
N ALA A 8 7.47 4.08 -11.78
CA ALA A 8 6.63 3.02 -12.31
C ALA A 8 7.53 1.85 -12.73
N ARG A 9 7.29 0.67 -12.15
CA ARG A 9 7.90 -0.59 -12.61
C ARG A 9 6.89 -1.35 -13.44
N LYS A 10 7.30 -1.76 -14.64
CA LYS A 10 6.51 -2.60 -15.53
C LYS A 10 6.81 -4.07 -15.28
N VAL A 11 5.89 -4.93 -15.71
CA VAL A 11 6.04 -6.40 -15.60
C VAL A 11 7.19 -6.95 -16.46
N ASP A 12 7.57 -6.23 -17.51
CA ASP A 12 8.71 -6.53 -18.39
C ASP A 12 10.07 -6.06 -17.81
N GLY A 13 10.08 -5.52 -16.60
CA GLY A 13 11.28 -5.01 -15.94
C GLY A 13 11.64 -3.57 -16.30
N GLN A 14 10.93 -2.92 -17.22
CA GLN A 14 11.17 -1.50 -17.54
C GLN A 14 10.86 -0.61 -16.32
N ILE A 15 11.67 0.43 -16.14
CA ILE A 15 11.56 1.40 -15.06
C ILE A 15 11.37 2.79 -15.63
N LEU A 16 10.27 3.44 -15.28
CA LEU A 16 9.97 4.81 -15.68
C LEU A 16 9.98 5.71 -14.44
N LYS A 17 10.81 6.75 -14.47
CA LYS A 17 10.93 7.76 -13.41
C LYS A 17 10.21 9.03 -13.82
N GLY A 18 9.51 9.63 -12.88
CA GLY A 18 8.83 10.89 -13.15
C GLY A 18 8.10 11.43 -11.94
N TYR A 19 7.08 12.22 -12.23
CA TYR A 19 6.39 13.05 -11.27
C TYR A 19 4.88 12.92 -11.42
N MET A 20 4.18 13.04 -10.29
CA MET A 20 2.72 13.21 -10.24
C MET A 20 2.37 14.38 -9.33
N GLU A 21 1.33 15.14 -9.68
CA GLU A 21 0.88 16.26 -8.86
C GLU A 21 0.20 15.79 -7.57
N THR A 22 -0.59 14.71 -7.67
CA THR A 22 -1.35 14.13 -6.57
C THR A 22 -1.21 12.61 -6.54
N ILE A 23 -1.67 11.97 -5.46
CA ILE A 23 -1.90 10.52 -5.48
C ILE A 23 -3.21 10.31 -6.26
N PRO A 24 -3.19 9.57 -7.37
CA PRO A 24 -4.39 9.31 -8.14
C PRO A 24 -5.31 8.31 -7.44
N ASP A 25 -6.62 8.42 -7.64
CA ASP A 25 -7.51 7.29 -7.41
C ASP A 25 -7.46 6.37 -8.64
N LEU A 26 -6.85 5.20 -8.49
CA LEU A 26 -6.61 4.25 -9.59
C LEU A 26 -7.64 3.12 -9.67
N ALA A 27 -8.65 3.13 -8.79
CA ALA A 27 -9.74 2.16 -8.82
C ALA A 27 -10.43 2.16 -10.20
N ASN A 28 -10.81 3.34 -10.68
CA ASN A 28 -11.64 3.48 -11.88
C ASN A 28 -10.87 3.87 -13.16
N THR A 29 -9.56 3.66 -13.21
CA THR A 29 -8.74 4.06 -14.37
C THR A 29 -7.83 2.94 -14.85
N ASP A 30 -7.87 2.61 -16.14
CA ASP A 30 -7.02 1.56 -16.74
C ASP A 30 -5.58 2.00 -17.01
N THR A 31 -5.28 3.29 -16.83
CA THR A 31 -3.96 3.85 -17.10
C THR A 31 -3.46 4.71 -15.96
N VAL A 32 -2.15 4.67 -15.72
CA VAL A 32 -1.43 5.59 -14.84
C VAL A 32 -0.74 6.62 -15.73
N THR A 33 -0.91 7.91 -15.41
CA THR A 33 -0.24 8.99 -16.12
C THR A 33 0.84 9.60 -15.22
N LEU A 34 2.07 9.70 -15.70
CA LEU A 34 3.15 10.43 -15.02
C LEU A 34 3.82 11.43 -15.95
N LEU A 35 4.39 12.49 -15.39
CA LEU A 35 5.26 13.42 -16.10
C LEU A 35 6.70 12.91 -16.01
N SER A 36 7.33 12.60 -17.13
CA SER A 36 8.70 12.08 -17.17
C SER A 36 9.73 13.10 -16.67
N LEU A 37 10.99 12.69 -16.55
CA LEU A 37 12.10 13.60 -16.25
C LEU A 37 12.39 14.60 -17.39
N THR A 38 11.90 14.33 -18.60
CA THR A 38 11.99 15.18 -19.79
C THR A 38 10.73 16.02 -20.01
N GLU A 39 9.84 16.09 -19.01
CA GLU A 39 8.57 16.83 -19.04
C GLU A 39 7.53 16.31 -20.04
N GLU A 40 7.66 15.06 -20.47
CA GLU A 40 6.68 14.40 -21.34
C GLU A 40 5.61 13.70 -20.50
N LYS A 41 4.35 13.78 -20.93
CA LYS A 41 3.27 13.00 -20.30
C LYS A 41 3.30 11.56 -20.81
N VAL A 42 3.58 10.62 -19.92
CA VAL A 42 3.63 9.19 -20.21
C VAL A 42 2.39 8.51 -19.63
N LYS A 43 1.62 7.80 -20.45
CA LYS A 43 0.50 6.95 -20.03
C LYS A 43 0.92 5.49 -20.05
N ILE A 44 0.68 4.78 -18.97
CA ILE A 44 1.07 3.38 -18.78
C ILE A 44 -0.20 2.59 -18.46
N PRO A 45 -0.57 1.57 -19.26
CA PRO A 45 -1.66 0.67 -18.92
C PRO A 45 -1.38 -0.09 -17.61
N LYS A 46 -2.36 -0.20 -16.72
CA LYS A 46 -2.22 -0.98 -15.46
C LYS A 46 -1.84 -2.43 -15.72
N THR A 47 -2.33 -3.00 -16.83
CA THR A 47 -1.99 -4.37 -17.28
C THR A 47 -0.50 -4.59 -17.57
N GLN A 48 0.25 -3.52 -17.84
CA GLN A 48 1.70 -3.57 -18.04
C GLN A 48 2.48 -3.23 -16.78
N MET A 49 1.80 -2.83 -15.70
CA MET A 49 2.44 -2.38 -14.47
C MET A 49 2.58 -3.50 -13.45
N LYS A 50 3.75 -3.54 -12.82
CA LYS A 50 3.97 -4.29 -11.58
C LYS A 50 3.48 -3.48 -10.39
N ALA A 51 4.02 -2.26 -10.27
CA ALA A 51 3.70 -1.34 -9.18
C ALA A 51 4.15 0.09 -9.51
N LEU A 52 3.52 1.05 -8.84
CA LEU A 52 3.92 2.45 -8.80
C LEU A 52 4.48 2.77 -7.41
N PHE A 53 5.72 3.24 -7.33
CA PHE A 53 6.39 3.56 -6.07
C PHE A 53 6.49 5.07 -5.90
N PHE A 54 5.97 5.61 -4.80
CA PHE A 54 6.12 7.01 -4.43
C PHE A 54 7.36 7.16 -3.57
N VAL A 55 8.39 7.81 -4.10
CA VAL A 55 9.73 7.80 -3.50
C VAL A 55 10.17 9.18 -2.99
N ARG A 56 11.12 9.20 -2.05
CA ARG A 56 11.81 10.44 -1.62
C ARG A 56 12.83 10.89 -2.65
N LYS A 57 13.61 9.94 -3.21
CA LYS A 57 14.69 10.15 -4.17
C LYS A 57 14.65 9.07 -5.27
N PHE A 58 14.98 9.46 -6.51
CA PHE A 58 15.04 8.51 -7.65
C PHE A 58 16.25 7.58 -7.63
N SER A 59 17.32 7.95 -6.93
CA SER A 59 18.51 7.12 -6.76
C SER A 59 18.25 5.93 -5.84
N GLY A 60 17.27 6.05 -4.93
CA GLY A 60 17.16 5.15 -3.77
C GLY A 60 18.39 5.22 -2.87
N ASN A 61 18.48 4.25 -1.96
CA ASN A 61 19.70 3.91 -1.24
C ASN A 61 19.83 2.38 -1.28
N LYS A 62 20.76 1.86 -2.08
CA LYS A 62 20.94 0.40 -2.27
C LYS A 62 21.48 -0.29 -1.00
N GLU A 63 22.18 0.46 -0.15
CA GLU A 63 22.73 -0.02 1.11
C GLU A 63 21.71 0.02 2.25
N TYR A 64 20.52 0.60 2.01
CA TYR A 64 19.48 0.68 3.01
C TYR A 64 18.70 -0.62 3.09
N SER A 65 18.89 -1.35 4.18
CA SER A 65 18.04 -2.48 4.53
C SER A 65 16.78 -1.95 5.20
N GLU A 66 15.66 -1.97 4.48
CA GLU A 66 14.36 -1.57 5.03
C GLU A 66 14.01 -2.43 6.24
N VAL A 67 13.60 -1.77 7.32
CA VAL A 67 13.13 -2.46 8.52
C VAL A 67 11.78 -3.09 8.20
N LYS A 68 11.71 -4.43 8.19
CA LYS A 68 10.47 -5.18 7.90
C LYS A 68 9.56 -5.34 9.13
N PHE A 69 9.96 -4.81 10.28
CA PHE A 69 9.16 -4.78 11.48
C PHE A 69 8.88 -3.33 11.88
N PHE A 70 7.73 -3.09 12.50
CA PHE A 70 7.43 -1.78 13.04
C PHE A 70 8.08 -1.63 14.42
N GLU A 71 9.03 -0.71 14.60
CA GLU A 71 9.69 -0.44 15.90
C GLU A 71 8.71 -0.01 17.01
N SER A 72 7.52 0.45 16.64
CA SER A 72 6.40 0.73 17.54
C SER A 72 5.09 0.39 16.82
N GLN A 73 4.03 -0.03 17.53
CA GLN A 73 2.73 -0.34 16.92
C GLN A 73 2.34 0.80 15.94
N PRO A 74 2.30 0.54 14.63
CA PRO A 74 2.02 1.58 13.67
C PRO A 74 0.62 2.11 13.92
N ARG A 75 0.48 3.43 13.98
CA ARG A 75 -0.81 4.13 14.14
C ARG A 75 -1.65 4.10 12.86
N ILE A 76 -1.61 3.00 12.11
CA ILE A 76 -2.25 2.86 10.81
C ILE A 76 -3.12 1.62 10.86
N ASP A 77 -4.43 1.83 10.78
CA ASP A 77 -5.40 0.73 10.72
C ASP A 77 -5.27 0.00 9.37
N GLY A 78 -5.25 -1.32 9.39
CA GLY A 78 -5.22 -2.12 8.16
C GLY A 78 -4.74 -3.55 8.36
N LEU A 79 -4.47 -4.23 7.24
CA LEU A 79 -3.86 -5.56 7.22
C LEU A 79 -2.35 -5.37 7.04
N TRP A 80 -1.55 -5.95 7.94
CA TRP A 80 -0.13 -6.13 7.68
C TRP A 80 0.05 -7.34 6.78
N VAL A 81 0.69 -7.13 5.64
CA VAL A 81 0.78 -8.12 4.57
C VAL A 81 2.21 -8.27 4.07
N ARG A 82 2.50 -9.45 3.57
CA ARG A 82 3.68 -9.77 2.76
C ARG A 82 3.25 -10.07 1.34
N LEU A 83 3.92 -9.45 0.39
CA LEU A 83 3.73 -9.59 -1.03
C LEU A 83 4.95 -10.26 -1.63
N THR A 84 4.74 -11.28 -2.46
CA THR A 84 5.78 -11.88 -3.30
C THR A 84 5.40 -11.68 -4.76
N PHE A 85 6.25 -11.02 -5.53
CA PHE A 85 6.06 -10.83 -6.96
C PHE A 85 6.63 -12.02 -7.77
N TYR A 86 6.23 -12.16 -9.04
CA TYR A 86 6.75 -13.22 -9.92
C TYR A 86 8.26 -13.15 -10.16
N ASP A 87 8.87 -11.98 -10.02
CA ASP A 87 10.32 -11.78 -10.10
C ASP A 87 11.05 -11.99 -8.75
N ALA A 88 10.37 -12.64 -7.78
CA ALA A 88 10.86 -12.93 -6.44
C ALA A 88 11.13 -11.70 -5.55
N GLU A 89 10.77 -10.48 -5.97
CA GLU A 89 10.79 -9.32 -5.07
C GLU A 89 9.77 -9.53 -3.94
N LEU A 90 10.18 -9.25 -2.70
CA LEU A 90 9.36 -9.40 -1.50
C LEU A 90 9.19 -8.04 -0.82
N ILE A 91 7.95 -7.67 -0.56
CA ILE A 91 7.58 -6.40 0.07
C ILE A 91 6.63 -6.65 1.23
N GLU A 92 6.82 -5.93 2.33
CA GLU A 92 5.86 -5.92 3.44
C GLU A 92 5.29 -4.52 3.63
N GLY A 93 4.08 -4.43 4.15
CA GLY A 93 3.44 -3.16 4.44
C GLY A 93 2.01 -3.30 4.94
N ILE A 94 1.36 -2.16 5.16
CA ILE A 94 -0.04 -2.09 5.56
C ILE A 94 -0.90 -1.69 4.36
N VAL A 95 -1.97 -2.46 4.14
CA VAL A 95 -3.04 -2.15 3.19
C VAL A 95 -4.35 -1.89 3.95
N ALA A 96 -5.22 -1.05 3.40
CA ALA A 96 -6.54 -0.81 3.98
C ALA A 96 -7.37 -2.11 4.00
N ASN A 97 -7.98 -2.41 5.14
CA ASN A 97 -8.94 -3.51 5.26
C ASN A 97 -10.33 -3.02 4.79
N SER A 98 -10.56 -2.99 3.47
CA SER A 98 -11.80 -2.47 2.88
C SER A 98 -12.34 -3.37 1.76
N ILE A 99 -13.60 -3.15 1.39
CA ILE A 99 -14.21 -3.85 0.25
C ILE A 99 -13.48 -3.49 -1.06
N GLN A 100 -13.04 -2.24 -1.22
CA GLN A 100 -12.26 -1.80 -2.39
C GLN A 100 -10.98 -2.63 -2.54
N PHE A 101 -10.28 -2.90 -1.43
CA PHE A 101 -9.11 -3.78 -1.48
C PHE A 101 -9.45 -5.18 -2.03
N LEU A 102 -10.67 -5.70 -1.84
CA LEU A 102 -11.08 -7.01 -2.36
C LEU A 102 -11.45 -6.96 -3.84
N ILE A 103 -12.22 -5.96 -4.27
CA ILE A 103 -12.81 -5.91 -5.62
C ILE A 103 -11.92 -5.27 -6.69
N GLU A 104 -11.05 -4.32 -6.32
CA GLU A 104 -10.21 -3.59 -7.28
C GLU A 104 -9.04 -4.45 -7.78
N ASP A 105 -8.51 -4.14 -8.95
CA ASP A 105 -7.38 -4.87 -9.56
C ASP A 105 -6.01 -4.54 -8.96
N GLY A 106 -5.98 -3.58 -8.04
CA GLY A 106 -4.79 -3.14 -7.33
C GLY A 106 -5.14 -2.45 -6.03
N PHE A 107 -4.11 -2.09 -5.26
CA PHE A 107 -4.30 -1.46 -3.97
C PHE A 107 -3.10 -0.62 -3.55
N TYR A 108 -3.34 0.32 -2.66
CA TYR A 108 -2.28 1.09 -2.02
C TYR A 108 -1.68 0.34 -0.83
N LEU A 109 -0.36 0.23 -0.81
CA LEU A 109 0.42 -0.37 0.27
C LEU A 109 1.35 0.68 0.87
N LYS A 110 1.32 0.81 2.20
CA LYS A 110 2.24 1.67 2.93
C LYS A 110 3.36 0.84 3.55
N PRO A 111 4.64 1.10 3.24
CA PRO A 111 5.74 0.35 3.83
C PRO A 111 5.85 0.62 5.33
N PRO A 112 6.41 -0.34 6.10
CA PRO A 112 6.47 -0.25 7.55
C PRO A 112 7.47 0.79 8.05
N ASP A 113 8.55 0.95 7.30
CA ASP A 113 9.69 1.77 7.65
C ASP A 113 9.46 3.24 7.24
N PRO A 114 9.31 4.18 8.19
CA PRO A 114 9.13 5.60 7.87
C PRO A 114 10.38 6.23 7.22
N ASN A 115 11.55 5.65 7.43
CA ASN A 115 12.82 6.12 6.88
C ASN A 115 13.12 5.52 5.50
N SER A 116 12.31 4.55 5.05
CA SER A 116 12.39 4.03 3.68
C SER A 116 12.30 5.15 2.64
N ASN A 117 13.04 4.96 1.55
CA ASN A 117 12.91 5.81 0.38
C ASN A 117 11.50 5.70 -0.23
N ASN A 118 10.87 4.53 -0.11
CA ASN A 118 9.52 4.27 -0.55
C ASN A 118 8.53 4.76 0.52
N ARG A 119 7.58 5.61 0.14
CA ARG A 119 6.62 6.24 1.06
C ARG A 119 5.23 5.64 0.95
N LEU A 120 4.90 5.12 -0.23
CA LEU A 120 3.62 4.56 -0.61
C LEU A 120 3.81 3.81 -1.91
N MET A 121 3.04 2.76 -2.12
CA MET A 121 3.02 2.03 -3.37
C MET A 121 1.59 1.83 -3.82
N TYR A 122 1.36 1.83 -5.13
CA TYR A 122 0.20 1.16 -5.71
C TYR A 122 0.68 -0.15 -6.33
N VAL A 123 0.10 -1.27 -5.91
CA VAL A 123 0.44 -2.62 -6.36
C VAL A 123 -0.67 -3.15 -7.24
N VAL A 124 -0.31 -3.69 -8.41
CA VAL A 124 -1.26 -4.40 -9.30
C VAL A 124 -1.32 -5.86 -8.86
N LYS A 125 -2.51 -6.37 -8.54
CA LYS A 125 -2.69 -7.73 -8.01
C LYS A 125 -2.20 -8.80 -8.99
N ALA A 126 -2.40 -8.60 -10.29
CA ALA A 126 -1.98 -9.54 -11.33
C ALA A 126 -0.45 -9.73 -11.37
N ALA A 127 0.34 -8.82 -10.80
CA ALA A 127 1.80 -8.95 -10.71
C ALA A 127 2.27 -9.79 -9.50
N LEU A 128 1.36 -10.19 -8.61
CA LEU A 128 1.67 -10.95 -7.41
C LEU A 128 1.64 -12.46 -7.69
N LYS A 129 2.66 -13.14 -7.17
CA LYS A 129 2.71 -14.60 -7.05
C LYS A 129 2.06 -15.06 -5.74
N GLU A 130 2.25 -14.30 -4.66
CA GLU A 130 1.72 -14.63 -3.33
C GLU A 130 1.30 -13.36 -2.60
N PHE A 131 0.22 -13.47 -1.81
CA PHE A 131 -0.26 -12.45 -0.90
C PHE A 131 -0.56 -13.12 0.44
N THR A 132 0.14 -12.70 1.49
CA THR A 132 0.04 -13.32 2.81
C THR A 132 -0.30 -12.28 3.86
N VAL A 133 -1.40 -12.48 4.58
CA VAL A 133 -1.78 -11.64 5.72
C VAL A 133 -0.97 -12.10 6.94
N LEU A 134 -0.14 -11.19 7.46
CA LEU A 134 0.68 -11.44 8.65
C LEU A 134 -0.05 -11.06 9.94
N GLY A 135 -0.99 -10.12 9.87
CA GLY A 135 -1.80 -9.72 11.01
C GLY A 135 -2.75 -8.57 10.70
N VAL A 136 -3.59 -8.24 11.68
CA VAL A 136 -4.45 -7.05 11.63
C VAL A 136 -3.88 -5.99 12.55
N GLN A 137 -3.68 -4.80 12.01
CA GLN A 137 -3.20 -3.64 12.75
C GLN A 137 -4.37 -2.71 13.05
N TYR A 138 -4.54 -2.38 14.32
CA TYR A 138 -5.46 -1.34 14.79
C TYR A 138 -4.70 -0.33 15.63
N SER A 139 -4.76 0.92 15.22
CA SER A 139 -4.21 2.10 15.90
C SER A 139 -4.98 2.49 17.17
N LYS A 140 -6.22 1.98 17.34
CA LYS A 140 -7.13 2.37 18.43
C LYS A 140 -7.46 1.27 19.46
N GLY A 141 -6.72 0.16 19.49
CA GLY A 141 -6.90 -0.85 20.53
C GLY A 141 -6.66 -2.26 20.03
N SER A 142 -6.32 -3.15 20.96
CA SER A 142 -6.14 -4.57 20.70
C SER A 142 -7.46 -5.26 20.33
N ILE A 143 -7.37 -6.46 19.76
CA ILE A 143 -8.56 -7.32 19.55
C ILE A 143 -9.33 -7.51 20.88
N ALA A 144 -8.62 -7.58 22.02
CA ALA A 144 -9.25 -7.68 23.33
C ALA A 144 -10.10 -6.43 23.69
N ASP A 145 -9.70 -5.24 23.24
CA ASP A 145 -10.48 -4.02 23.44
C ASP A 145 -11.73 -4.01 22.54
N TYR A 146 -11.61 -4.54 21.31
CA TYR A 146 -12.76 -4.73 20.42
C TYR A 146 -13.76 -5.75 20.98
N GLU A 147 -13.29 -6.88 21.52
CA GLU A 147 -14.15 -7.88 22.14
C GLU A 147 -14.87 -7.34 23.37
N LYS A 148 -14.18 -6.56 24.22
CA LYS A 148 -14.81 -5.85 25.35
C LYS A 148 -15.88 -4.87 24.90
N LEU A 149 -15.62 -4.08 23.84
CA LEU A 149 -16.61 -3.16 23.27
C LEU A 149 -17.82 -3.90 22.68
N ARG A 150 -17.59 -5.02 22.00
CA ARG A 150 -18.65 -5.87 21.42
C ARG A 150 -19.50 -6.51 22.51
N GLN A 151 -18.89 -7.03 23.57
CA GLN A 151 -19.59 -7.57 24.72
C GLN A 151 -20.42 -6.49 25.42
N ALA A 152 -19.85 -5.30 25.68
CA ALA A 152 -20.56 -4.18 26.31
C ALA A 152 -21.80 -3.71 25.51
N LYS A 153 -21.72 -3.65 24.18
CA LYS A 153 -22.88 -3.30 23.32
C LYS A 153 -23.96 -4.38 23.27
N THR A 154 -23.58 -5.65 23.50
CA THR A 154 -24.54 -6.76 23.53
C THR A 154 -25.30 -6.79 24.87
N SER A 155 -24.61 -6.45 25.96
CA SER A 155 -25.20 -6.35 27.31
C SER A 155 -26.13 -5.15 27.49
N SER A 156 -25.92 -4.05 26.76
CA SER A 156 -26.78 -2.86 26.83
C SER A 156 -28.08 -2.97 26.04
N ASN A 157 -28.20 -3.98 25.17
CA ASN A 157 -29.37 -4.22 24.33
C ASN A 157 -30.27 -5.35 24.87
N ASP A 158 -30.14 -5.73 26.14
CA ASP A 158 -31.05 -6.69 26.76
C ASP A 158 -32.36 -5.99 27.19
N PRO A 159 -33.50 -6.24 26.51
CA PRO A 159 -34.78 -5.62 26.87
C PRO A 159 -35.34 -6.12 28.21
N ARG A 160 -34.68 -7.06 28.89
CA ARG A 160 -35.09 -7.59 30.21
C ARG A 160 -34.53 -6.81 31.41
N ARG A 161 -33.87 -5.67 31.19
CA ARG A 161 -33.38 -4.75 32.24
C ARG A 161 -33.98 -3.34 32.14
N GLN A 162 -35.28 -3.23 31.83
CA GLN A 162 -36.11 -2.09 32.22
C GLN A 162 -37.15 -2.54 33.23
#